data_AF-A0AAV7GN38-F1
#
_entry.id   AF-A0AAV7GN38-F1
#
_cell.length_a   1.000
_cell.length_b   1.000
_cell.length_c   1.000
_cell.angle_alpha   90.00
_cell.angle_beta   90.00
_cell.angle_gamma   90.00
#
_symmetry.space_group_name_H-M   'P 1'
#
loop_
_entity.id
_entity.type
_entity.pdbx_description
1 polymer ?
#
loop_
_entity_poly.entity_id
_entity_poly.type
_entity_poly.pdbx_seq_one_letter_code
_entity_poly.pdbx_strand_id
1 'polypeptide(L)'
;MVENGDLLEPSPKIPKLSEEAPRILTFLKVKKLSTNAILPSRGSSLSAGYDLSSAAEVKVPARGKALIPTDLSIAIPEDTYARIG
;
A
#
# COMPACT_ATOMS: atom_id res chain seq x y z
N MET A 1 -9.91 58.30 -27.75
CA MET A 1 -8.91 57.29 -28.14
C MET A 1 -8.91 56.26 -27.03
N VAL A 2 -9.71 55.19 -27.16
CA VAL A 2 -9.29 53.82 -27.58
C VAL A 2 -8.10 53.33 -26.75
N GLU A 3 -8.09 52.23 -26.00
CA GLU A 3 -8.99 51.10 -25.73
C GLU A 3 -8.53 50.53 -24.37
N ASN A 4 -9.44 50.25 -23.44
CA ASN A 4 -9.14 49.39 -22.29
C ASN A 4 -9.37 47.95 -22.76
N GLY A 5 -8.31 47.17 -22.89
CA GLY A 5 -8.38 45.77 -23.31
C GLY A 5 -8.97 44.90 -22.19
N ASP A 6 -10.20 44.45 -22.40
CA ASP A 6 -10.81 43.34 -21.68
C ASP A 6 -10.02 42.05 -21.95
N LEU A 7 -9.42 41.48 -20.91
CA LEU A 7 -9.01 40.07 -20.89
C LEU A 7 -9.59 39.42 -19.63
N LEU A 8 -10.86 39.05 -19.71
CA LEU A 8 -11.47 38.12 -18.76
C LEU A 8 -11.03 36.70 -19.15
N GLU A 9 -9.99 36.18 -18.49
CA GLU A 9 -9.70 34.75 -18.57
C GLU A 9 -10.83 33.96 -17.88
N PRO A 10 -11.41 32.92 -18.52
CA PRO A 10 -12.42 32.10 -17.89
C PRO A 10 -11.77 31.31 -16.75
N SER A 11 -12.21 31.54 -15.52
CA SER A 11 -11.75 30.76 -14.37
C SER A 11 -11.94 29.27 -14.65
N PRO A 12 -10.92 28.43 -14.42
CA PRO A 12 -11.07 26.99 -14.58
C PRO A 12 -12.17 26.53 -13.62
N LYS A 13 -13.26 26.00 -14.18
CA LYS A 13 -14.32 25.35 -13.39
C LYS A 13 -13.68 24.14 -12.71
N ILE A 14 -13.23 24.33 -11.48
CA ILE A 14 -12.82 23.24 -10.60
C ILE A 14 -14.02 22.29 -10.54
N PRO A 15 -13.87 21.02 -10.97
CA PRO A 15 -14.93 20.05 -10.81
C PRO A 15 -15.30 20.02 -9.33
N LYS A 16 -16.56 20.36 -9.05
CA LYS A 16 -17.10 20.30 -7.69
C LYS A 16 -16.95 18.86 -7.24
N LEU A 17 -15.96 18.62 -6.36
CA LEU A 17 -15.72 17.32 -5.75
C LEU A 17 -17.02 16.97 -5.03
N SER A 18 -17.76 16.01 -5.58
CA SER A 18 -18.94 15.46 -4.93
C SER A 18 -18.55 15.06 -3.52
N GLU A 19 -19.32 15.50 -2.54
CA GLU A 19 -19.21 15.10 -1.14
C GLU A 19 -19.49 13.59 -1.01
N GLU A 20 -18.56 12.75 -1.47
CA GLU A 20 -18.47 11.37 -1.00
C GLU A 20 -17.90 11.43 0.42
N ALA A 21 -18.60 10.82 1.38
CA ALA A 21 -18.09 10.61 2.72
C ALA A 21 -16.62 10.14 2.66
N PRO A 22 -15.74 10.59 3.58
CA PRO A 22 -14.32 10.27 3.49
C PRO A 22 -14.16 8.76 3.43
N ARG A 23 -13.79 8.23 2.26
CA ARG A 23 -13.35 6.85 2.13
C ARG A 23 -12.13 6.76 3.02
N ILE A 24 -12.28 6.18 4.21
CA ILE A 24 -11.13 5.86 5.06
C ILE A 24 -10.35 4.82 4.27
N LEU A 25 -9.35 5.27 3.53
CA LEU A 25 -8.44 4.39 2.81
C LEU A 25 -7.62 3.67 3.87
N THR A 26 -8.03 2.44 4.20
CA THR A 26 -7.30 1.58 5.11
C THR A 26 -6.10 0.99 4.38
N PHE A 27 -4.93 1.62 4.56
CA PHE A 27 -3.68 1.10 4.02
C PHE A 27 -3.08 0.03 4.93
N LEU A 28 -2.53 -1.03 4.33
CA LEU A 28 -1.66 -1.97 5.03
C LEU A 28 -0.31 -1.29 5.32
N LYS A 29 -0.01 -1.02 6.59
CA LYS A 29 1.24 -0.36 6.98
C LYS A 29 2.31 -1.41 7.27
N VAL A 30 3.44 -1.29 6.59
CA VAL A 30 4.57 -2.24 6.69
C VAL A 30 5.82 -1.50 7.12
N LYS A 31 6.49 -2.00 8.15
CA LYS A 31 7.79 -1.52 8.64
C LYS A 31 8.86 -2.58 8.37
N LYS A 32 9.90 -2.20 7.64
CA LYS A 32 11.13 -2.99 7.53
C LYS A 32 11.91 -2.89 8.86
N LEU A 33 12.26 -4.03 9.43
CA LEU A 33 13.06 -4.13 10.65
C LEU A 33 14.56 -4.28 10.36
N SER A 34 14.90 -4.62 9.12
CA SER A 34 16.29 -4.71 8.63
C SER A 34 16.40 -4.23 7.18
N THR A 35 17.63 -4.13 6.68
CA THR A 35 17.92 -3.85 5.26
C THR A 35 17.48 -4.99 4.34
N ASN A 36 17.52 -6.23 4.84
CA ASN A 36 17.25 -7.45 4.08
C ASN A 36 15.75 -7.72 3.86
N ALA A 37 14.88 -7.07 4.64
CA ALA A 37 13.43 -7.21 4.48
C ALA A 37 12.96 -6.76 3.10
N ILE A 38 12.03 -7.48 2.50
CA ILE A 38 11.43 -7.15 1.19
C ILE A 38 9.97 -6.76 1.43
N LEU A 39 9.51 -5.66 0.81
CA LEU A 39 8.11 -5.24 0.94
C LEU A 39 7.18 -6.27 0.29
N PRO A 40 6.05 -6.64 0.93
CA PRO A 40 5.11 -7.59 0.35
C PRO A 40 4.52 -7.08 -0.97
N SER A 41 4.41 -7.96 -1.96
CA SER A 41 3.85 -7.63 -3.29
C SER A 41 2.59 -8.43 -3.57
N ARG A 42 1.74 -7.93 -4.46
CA ARG A 42 0.60 -8.70 -4.99
C ARG A 42 0.99 -9.28 -6.34
N GLY A 43 0.68 -10.56 -6.58
CA GLY A 43 0.89 -11.21 -7.88
C GLY A 43 -0.02 -10.66 -8.99
N SER A 44 -1.16 -10.07 -8.63
CA SER A 44 -2.09 -9.39 -9.54
C SER A 44 -2.93 -8.32 -8.82
N SER A 45 -3.63 -7.47 -9.56
CA SER A 45 -4.44 -6.38 -8.99
C SER A 45 -5.54 -6.84 -8.02
N LEU A 46 -6.12 -8.02 -8.27
CA LEU A 46 -7.20 -8.63 -7.48
C LEU A 46 -6.72 -9.80 -6.61
N SER A 47 -5.42 -9.96 -6.41
CA SER A 47 -4.89 -11.00 -5.52
C SER A 47 -5.43 -10.82 -4.09
N ALA A 48 -5.88 -11.92 -3.49
CA ALA A 48 -6.40 -11.93 -2.12
C ALA A 48 -5.32 -11.77 -1.04
N GLY A 49 -4.05 -12.04 -1.39
CA GLY A 49 -2.92 -12.00 -0.46
C GLY A 49 -1.72 -11.26 -1.04
N TYR A 50 -0.71 -11.12 -0.19
CA TYR A 50 0.60 -10.59 -0.53
C TYR A 50 1.64 -11.69 -0.42
N ASP A 51 2.56 -11.74 -1.37
CA ASP A 51 3.72 -12.61 -1.33
C ASP A 51 4.71 -12.09 -0.29
N LEU A 52 5.21 -12.98 0.56
CA LEU A 52 6.23 -12.69 1.56
C LEU A 52 7.55 -13.36 1.17
N SER A 53 8.65 -12.67 1.47
CA SER A 53 10.00 -13.16 1.20
C SER A 53 10.77 -13.42 2.48
N SER A 54 11.68 -14.39 2.43
CA SER A 54 12.67 -14.58 3.50
C SER A 54 13.68 -13.44 3.51
N ALA A 55 14.03 -12.97 4.69
CA ALA A 55 15.10 -11.99 4.91
C ALA A 55 16.48 -12.65 5.10
N ALA A 56 16.54 -13.98 5.18
CA ALA A 56 17.77 -14.74 5.36
C ALA A 56 17.74 -16.09 4.63
N GLU A 57 18.91 -16.65 4.36
CA GLU A 57 19.02 -18.04 3.92
C GLU A 57 18.72 -18.98 5.09
N VAL A 58 17.72 -19.84 4.93
CA VAL A 58 17.31 -20.81 5.96
C VAL A 58 17.01 -22.15 5.30
N LYS A 59 17.58 -23.22 5.85
CA LYS A 59 17.33 -24.59 5.40
C LYS A 59 16.22 -25.22 6.22
N VAL A 60 15.13 -25.62 5.57
CA VAL A 60 14.08 -26.42 6.20
C VAL A 60 14.50 -27.89 6.14
N PRO A 61 14.63 -28.60 7.28
CA PRO A 61 14.99 -30.01 7.27
C PRO A 61 13.88 -30.85 6.63
N ALA A 62 14.25 -31.95 5.97
CA ALA A 62 13.30 -32.85 5.33
C ALA A 62 12.28 -33.37 6.37
N ARG A 63 11.00 -33.27 6.05
CA ARG A 63 9.88 -33.64 6.96
C ARG A 63 9.88 -32.87 8.30
N GLY A 64 10.57 -31.75 8.39
CA GLY A 64 10.59 -30.89 9.57
C GLY A 64 9.94 -29.52 9.32
N LYS A 65 10.19 -28.60 10.23
CA LYS A 65 9.70 -27.21 10.19
C LYS A 65 10.80 -26.25 10.61
N ALA A 66 10.75 -25.03 10.12
CA ALA A 66 11.64 -23.94 10.52
C ALA A 66 10.85 -22.64 10.62
N LEU A 67 11.33 -21.72 11.47
CA LEU A 67 10.86 -20.34 11.46
C LEU A 67 11.67 -19.56 10.43
N ILE A 68 10.98 -18.93 9.49
CA ILE A 68 11.60 -18.18 8.41
C ILE A 68 11.47 -16.69 8.72
N PRO A 69 12.59 -15.96 8.92
CA PRO A 69 12.53 -14.54 9.25
C PRO A 69 12.13 -13.74 8.01
N THR A 70 11.19 -12.81 8.16
CA THR A 70 10.79 -11.86 7.12
C THR A 70 11.33 -10.46 7.37
N ASP A 71 11.75 -10.17 8.60
CA ASP A 71 12.15 -8.85 9.08
C ASP A 71 11.11 -7.74 8.81
N LEU A 72 9.83 -8.11 8.87
CA LEU A 72 8.70 -7.19 8.73
C LEU A 72 7.90 -7.09 10.02
N SER A 73 7.45 -5.87 10.34
CA SER A 73 6.34 -5.64 11.25
C SER A 73 5.20 -5.01 10.47
N ILE A 74 3.98 -5.53 10.63
CA ILE A 74 2.82 -5.12 9.84
C ILE A 74 1.71 -4.70 10.80
N ALA A 75 1.20 -3.48 10.62
CA ALA A 75 -0.02 -3.05 11.29
C ALA A 75 -1.22 -3.38 10.40
N ILE A 76 -2.05 -4.29 10.89
CA ILE A 76 -3.20 -4.81 10.17
C ILE A 76 -4.35 -3.80 10.27
N PRO A 77 -5.09 -3.55 9.18
CA PRO A 77 -6.30 -2.73 9.22
C PRO A 77 -7.30 -3.21 10.27
N GLU A 78 -8.03 -2.26 10.84
CA GLU A 78 -9.10 -2.54 11.81
C GLU A 78 -10.10 -3.56 11.25
N ASP A 79 -10.70 -4.35 12.16
CA ASP A 79 -11.66 -5.43 11.85
C ASP A 79 -11.16 -6.53 10.90
N THR A 80 -9.85 -6.62 10.69
CA THR A 80 -9.21 -7.68 9.92
C THR A 80 -8.09 -8.36 10.72
N TYR A 81 -7.64 -9.52 10.26
CA TYR A 81 -6.42 -10.16 10.73
C TYR A 81 -5.59 -10.64 9.54
N ALA A 82 -4.27 -10.66 9.66
CA ALA A 82 -3.40 -11.27 8.65
C ALA A 82 -3.28 -12.77 8.89
N ARG A 83 -3.52 -13.55 7.84
CA ARG A 83 -3.31 -15.00 7.83
C ARG A 83 -2.07 -15.31 6.99
N ILE A 84 -1.14 -16.07 7.56
CA ILE A 84 -0.06 -16.71 6.81
C ILE A 84 -0.65 -18.00 6.22
N GLY A 85 -0.61 -18.14 4.89
CA GLY A 85 -1.30 -19.21 4.14
C GLY A 85 -0.42 -19.94 3.16
#